data_AF-A0A6I4U7R6-F1
#
_entry.id   AF-A0A6I4U7R6-F1
#
_cell.length_a   1.000
_cell.length_b   1.000
_cell.length_c   1.000
_cell.angle_alpha   90.00
_cell.angle_beta   90.00
_cell.angle_gamma   90.00
#
_symmetry.space_group_name_H-M   'P 1'
#
loop_
_entity.id
_entity.type
_entity.pdbx_description
1 polymer ?
#
loop_
_entity_poly.entity_id
_entity_poly.type
_entity_poly.pdbx_seq_one_letter_code
_entity_poly.pdbx_strand_id
1 'polypeptide(L)' 'MADQKKTSPAEFLRQVQTEGRKVVWPTREETVRTAIFVFILTVILSLFFLGIDSLFSAVVRWLLTLA' A
#
# COMPACT_ATOMS: atom_id res chain seq x y z
N MET A 1 36.81 5.07 -30.84
CA MET A 1 35.83 3.98 -31.06
C MET A 1 35.16 3.72 -29.73
N ALA A 2 33.91 4.14 -29.59
CA ALA A 2 33.16 4.05 -28.34
C ALA A 2 32.65 2.62 -28.15
N ASP A 3 33.37 1.81 -27.38
CA ASP A 3 32.86 0.53 -26.91
C ASP A 3 31.93 0.80 -25.74
N GLN A 4 30.62 0.88 -26.02
CA GLN A 4 29.61 0.94 -24.99
C GLN A 4 29.61 -0.39 -24.25
N LYS A 5 30.33 -0.40 -23.13
CA LYS A 5 30.35 -1.46 -22.13
C LYS A 5 28.97 -1.56 -21.49
N LYS A 6 28.00 -2.13 -22.21
CA LYS A 6 26.70 -2.54 -21.67
C LYS A 6 27.02 -3.52 -20.56
N THR A 7 26.58 -3.23 -19.34
CA THR A 7 26.73 -4.13 -18.20
C THR A 7 26.34 -5.53 -18.64
N SER A 8 27.30 -6.45 -18.63
CA SER A 8 27.01 -7.84 -18.98
C SER A 8 25.89 -8.33 -18.05
N PRO A 9 24.90 -9.11 -18.53
CA PRO A 9 23.84 -9.64 -17.68
C PRO A 9 24.37 -10.33 -16.40
N ALA A 10 25.56 -10.94 -16.47
CA ALA A 10 26.23 -11.53 -15.31
C ALA A 10 26.76 -10.49 -14.30
N GLU A 11 27.23 -9.33 -14.78
CA GLU A 11 27.69 -8.21 -13.96
C GLU A 11 26.51 -7.51 -13.27
N PHE A 12 25.38 -7.37 -13.98
CA PHE A 12 24.12 -6.87 -13.41
C PHE A 12 23.61 -7.77 -12.27
N LEU A 13 23.61 -9.10 -12.44
CA LEU A 13 23.21 -10.03 -11.37
C LEU A 13 24.11 -9.93 -10.13
N ARG A 14 25.42 -9.75 -10.31
CA ARG A 14 26.35 -9.49 -9.19
C ARG A 14 26.03 -8.18 -8.48
N GLN A 15 25.70 -7.12 -9.22
CA GLN A 15 25.30 -5.84 -8.64
C GLN A 15 23.98 -5.97 -7.85
N VAL A 16 22.97 -6.65 -8.40
CA VAL A 16 21.69 -6.90 -7.72
C VAL A 16 21.87 -7.70 -6.43
N GLN A 17 22.72 -8.74 -6.43
CA GLN A 17 23.04 -9.47 -5.19
C GLN A 17 23.76 -8.59 -4.17
N THR A 18 24.64 -7.70 -4.62
CA THR A 18 25.37 -6.76 -3.75
C THR A 18 24.43 -5.73 -3.12
N GLU A 19 23.48 -5.18 -3.88
CA GLU A 19 22.47 -4.25 -3.38
C GLU A 19 21.40 -4.95 -2.53
N GLY A 20 20.99 -6.16 -2.91
CA GLY A 20 20.04 -6.98 -2.16
C GLY A 20 20.51 -7.31 -0.74
N ARG A 21 21.83 -7.42 -0.54
CA ARG A 21 22.44 -7.61 0.80
C ARG A 21 22.32 -6.38 1.70
N LYS A 22 22.06 -5.20 1.14
CA LYS A 22 21.80 -3.97 1.92
C LYS A 22 20.35 -3.87 2.37
N VAL A 23 19.46 -4.72 1.87
CA VAL A 23 18.05 -4.75 2.28
C VAL A 23 17.95 -5.33 3.69
N VAL A 24 17.63 -4.47 4.64
CA VAL A 24 17.29 -4.88 5.99
C VAL A 24 15.81 -5.22 6.02
N TRP A 25 15.50 -6.50 6.14
CA TRP A 25 14.12 -6.94 6.29
C TRP A 25 13.63 -6.66 7.71
N PRO A 26 12.40 -6.12 7.86
CA PRO A 26 11.85 -5.84 9.16
C PRO A 26 11.67 -7.13 9.96
N THR A 27 11.82 -7.00 11.27
CA THR A 27 11.47 -8.05 12.21
C THR A 27 9.94 -8.27 12.21
N ARG A 28 9.52 -9.44 12.70
CA ARG A 28 8.09 -9.74 12.85
C ARG A 28 7.40 -8.71 13.76
N GLU A 29 8.09 -8.22 14.78
CA GLU A 29 7.55 -7.20 15.69
C GLU A 29 7.30 -5.86 15.00
N GLU A 30 8.27 -5.38 14.21
CA GLU A 30 8.12 -4.13 13.44
C GLU A 30 7.00 -4.23 12.40
N THR A 31 6.88 -5.38 11.76
CA THR A 31 5.83 -5.67 10.78
C THR A 31 4.46 -5.61 11.44
N VAL A 32 4.29 -6.30 12.58
CA VAL A 32 3.02 -6.32 13.32
C VAL A 32 2.67 -4.95 13.87
N ARG A 33 3.65 -4.22 14.41
CA ARG A 33 3.44 -2.85 14.91
C ARG A 33 2.94 -1.93 13.79
N THR A 34 3.58 -1.95 12.63
CA THR A 34 3.15 -1.17 11.46
C THR A 34 1.76 -1.59 10.98
N ALA A 35 1.46 -2.89 10.97
CA ALA A 35 0.14 -3.40 10.60
C ALA A 35 -0.96 -2.92 11.56
N ILE A 36 -0.69 -2.87 12.88
CA ILE A 36 -1.65 -2.36 13.88
C ILE A 36 -1.95 -0.88 13.61
N PHE A 37 -0.94 -0.06 13.33
CA PHE A 37 -1.16 1.36 12.99
C PHE A 37 -2.05 1.53 11.76
N VAL A 38 -1.75 0.80 10.68
CA VAL A 38 -2.57 0.83 9.45
C VAL A 38 -3.99 0.34 9.74
N PHE A 39 -4.13 -0.75 10.49
CA PHE A 39 -5.42 -1.33 10.85
C PHE A 39 -6.30 -0.32 11.59
N ILE A 40 -5.76 0.40 12.58
CA ILE A 40 -6.50 1.43 13.32
C ILE A 40 -7.01 2.52 12.37
N LEU A 41 -6.13 3.05 11.51
CA LEU A 41 -6.50 4.08 10.54
C LEU A 41 -7.60 3.59 9.58
N THR A 42 -7.47 2.37 9.06
CA THR A 42 -8.47 1.76 8.17
C THR A 42 -9.79 1.54 8.88
N VAL A 43 -9.79 1.11 10.14
CA VAL A 43 -11.02 0.93 10.93
C VAL A 43 -11.74 2.27 11.09
N ILE A 44 -11.03 3.35 11.46
CA ILE A 44 -11.62 4.69 11.59
C ILE A 44 -12.26 5.13 10.27
N LEU A 45 -11.53 5.01 9.16
CA LEU A 45 -12.06 5.37 7.83
C LEU A 45 -13.27 4.51 7.45
N SER A 46 -13.23 3.20 7.73
CA SER A 46 -14.34 2.30 7.41
C SER A 46 -15.63 2.66 8.14
N LEU A 47 -15.53 3.05 9.42
CA LEU A 47 -16.68 3.50 10.21
C LEU A 47 -17.23 4.84 9.71
N PHE A 48 -16.33 5.75 9.33
CA PHE A 48 -16.73 7.04 8.75
C PHE A 48 -17.48 6.85 7.42
N PHE A 49 -16.94 6.04 6.51
CA PHE A 49 -17.61 5.73 5.24
C PHE A 49 -18.95 5.04 5.46
N LEU A 50 -19.01 4.04 6.35
CA LEU A 50 -20.27 3.35 6.68
C LEU A 50 -21.36 4.34 7.15
N GLY A 51 -21.00 5.33 7.96
CA GLY A 51 -21.92 6.38 8.40
C GLY A 51 -22.41 7.25 7.24
N ILE A 52 -21.50 7.69 6.37
CA ILE A 52 -21.84 8.51 5.20
C ILE A 52 -22.70 7.72 4.22
N ASP A 53 -22.35 6.48 3.90
CA ASP A 53 -23.10 5.63 2.97
C ASP A 53 -24.52 5.40 3.48
N SER A 54 -24.67 5.15 4.78
CA SER A 54 -25.97 5.00 5.43
C SER A 54 -26.80 6.27 5.32
N LEU A 55 -26.22 7.42 5.64
CA LEU A 55 -26.90 8.72 5.54
C LEU A 55 -27.31 9.02 4.09
N PHE A 56 -26.38 8.85 3.14
CA PHE A 56 -26.62 9.12 1.73
C PHE A 56 -27.72 8.19 1.19
N SER A 57 -27.69 6.91 1.57
CA SER A 57 -28.74 5.96 1.18
C SER A 57 -30.11 6.35 1.72
N ALA A 58 -30.19 6.86 2.95
CA ALA A 58 -31.44 7.32 3.54
C ALA A 58 -31.98 8.56 2.82
N VAL A 59 -31.11 9.53 2.50
CA VAL A 59 -31.48 10.74 1.74
C VAL A 59 -31.95 10.39 0.34
N VAL A 60 -31.23 9.52 -0.38
CA VAL A 60 -31.62 9.09 -1.72
C VAL A 60 -32.97 8.36 -1.68
N ARG A 61 -33.18 7.45 -0.73
CA ARG A 61 -34.48 6.78 -0.56
C ARG A 61 -35.61 7.77 -0.30
N TRP A 62 -35.37 8.77 0.54
CA TRP A 62 -36.34 9.81 0.84
C TRP A 62 -36.68 10.65 -0.41
N LEU A 63 -35.68 11.01 -1.21
CA LEU A 63 -35.90 11.73 -2.48
C LEU A 63 -36.69 10.89 -3.49
N LEU A 64 -36.39 9.60 -3.61
CA LEU A 64 -37.12 8.69 -4.50
C LEU A 64 -38.59 8.51 -4.09
N THR A 65 -38.93 8.66 -2.81
CA THR A 65 -40.35 8.67 -2.37
C THR A 65 -41.10 9.96 -2.66
N LEU A 66 -40.40 11.06 -3.00
CA LEU A 66 -41.00 12.35 -3.34
C LEU A 66 -41.17 12.57 -4.84
N ALA A 67 -40.43 11.82 -5.67
CA ALA A 67 -40.54 11.80 -7.12
C ALA A 67 -41.63 10.82 -7.58
#